data_AF-A0A7C5GMY1-F1
#
_entry.id   AF-A0A7C5GMY1-F1
#
_cell.length_a   1.000
_cell.length_b   1.000
_cell.length_c   1.000
_cell.angle_alpha   90.00
_cell.angle_beta   90.00
_cell.angle_gamma   90.00
#
_symmetry.space_group_name_H-M   'P 1'
#
loop_
_entity.id
_entity.type
_entity.pdbx_description
1 polymer ?
#
loop_
_entity_poly.entity_id
_entity_poly.type
_entity_poly.pdbx_seq_one_letter_code
_entity_poly.pdbx_strand_id
1 'polypeptide(L)'
;MIFVAVGTQFPFDRLVRYVDEWLMTHDVIEPAFAQIGTGDYLPKVMTWDHFIDSKTYLEKVKQADLIISHAGMGNIITAIEQQTPIIVVNRQHALGEHRNDHQADGLEWMAKLDGVYTASTKERLYDLLNNQYELKSQQTQQLPQRQRLIQHIDQLIANS
;
A
#
# COMPACT_ATOMS: atom_id res chain seq x y z
N MET A 1 -0.33 14.02 0.36
CA MET A 1 0.63 13.24 1.15
C MET A 1 0.60 11.79 0.70
N ILE A 2 1.76 11.24 0.36
CA ILE A 2 1.93 9.80 0.13
C ILE A 2 2.29 9.12 1.45
N PHE A 3 1.55 8.08 1.83
CA PHE A 3 1.84 7.28 3.02
C PHE A 3 2.27 5.86 2.62
N VAL A 4 3.51 5.48 2.97
CA VAL A 4 4.05 4.14 2.74
C VAL A 4 3.96 3.33 4.03
N ALA A 5 3.30 2.16 3.99
CA ALA A 5 3.14 1.28 5.15
C ALA A 5 3.54 -0.17 4.82
N VAL A 6 4.75 -0.59 5.23
CA VAL A 6 5.27 -1.94 4.92
C VAL A 6 5.14 -2.96 6.05
N GLY A 7 4.60 -2.53 7.20
CA GLY A 7 4.49 -3.31 8.43
C GLY A 7 5.81 -3.38 9.21
N THR A 8 5.76 -3.89 10.44
CA THR A 8 6.91 -3.88 11.38
C THR A 8 7.70 -5.19 11.41
N GLN A 9 7.09 -6.31 11.01
CA GLN A 9 7.67 -7.64 11.24
C GLN A 9 8.71 -8.08 10.21
N PHE A 10 8.57 -7.64 8.96
CA PHE A 10 9.46 -8.04 7.87
C PHE A 10 9.92 -6.81 7.10
N PRO A 11 11.20 -6.73 6.73
CA PRO A 11 11.67 -5.64 5.89
C PRO A 11 10.96 -5.66 4.54
N PHE A 12 10.92 -4.49 3.89
CA PHE A 12 10.48 -4.38 2.51
C PHE A 12 11.20 -3.23 1.80
N ASP A 13 12.52 -3.27 1.90
CA ASP A 13 13.43 -2.23 1.46
C ASP A 13 13.22 -1.85 0.01
N ARG A 14 12.90 -2.84 -0.84
CA ARG A 14 12.61 -2.60 -2.26
C ARG A 14 11.44 -1.64 -2.44
N LEU A 15 10.32 -1.85 -1.74
CA LEU A 15 9.15 -0.98 -1.87
C LEU A 15 9.49 0.44 -1.37
N VAL A 16 10.10 0.52 -0.20
CA VAL A 16 10.51 1.80 0.40
C VAL A 16 11.45 2.56 -0.54
N ARG A 17 12.47 1.88 -1.08
CA ARG A 17 13.43 2.44 -2.03
C ARG A 17 12.77 2.89 -3.33
N TYR A 18 11.85 2.10 -3.89
CA TYR A 18 11.19 2.46 -5.14
C TYR A 18 10.41 3.76 -5.00
N VAL A 19 9.67 3.94 -3.91
CA VAL A 19 8.91 5.18 -3.66
C VAL A 19 9.86 6.35 -3.42
N ASP A 20 10.91 6.16 -2.62
CA ASP A 20 11.93 7.19 -2.34
C ASP A 20 12.62 7.67 -3.63
N GLU A 21 13.02 6.74 -4.50
CA GLU A 21 13.61 7.03 -5.82
C GLU A 21 12.65 7.77 -6.76
N TRP A 22 11.37 7.42 -6.72
CA TRP A 22 10.36 8.12 -7.53
C TRP A 22 10.18 9.57 -7.07
N LEU A 23 10.11 9.80 -5.75
CA LEU A 23 10.02 11.14 -5.18
C LEU A 23 11.24 12.02 -5.52
N MET A 24 12.44 11.44 -5.48
CA MET A 24 13.69 12.13 -5.87
C MET A 24 13.72 12.55 -7.35
N THR A 25 13.05 11.82 -8.23
CA THR A 25 13.13 12.04 -9.68
C THR A 25 12.07 12.99 -10.24
N HIS A 26 10.99 13.22 -9.48
CA HIS A 26 9.84 14.00 -9.93
C HIS A 26 9.69 15.35 -9.22
N ASP A 27 10.70 15.78 -8.45
CA ASP A 27 10.69 17.02 -7.64
C ASP A 27 9.36 17.22 -6.89
N VAL A 28 8.84 16.14 -6.34
CA VAL A 28 7.50 16.14 -5.74
C VAL A 28 7.53 16.99 -4.47
N ILE A 29 6.76 18.07 -4.48
CA ILE A 29 6.65 19.02 -3.36
C ILE A 29 5.79 18.44 -2.23
N GLU A 30 5.01 17.40 -2.51
CA GLU A 30 4.11 16.81 -1.53
C GLU A 30 4.86 16.11 -0.39
N PRO A 31 4.39 16.26 0.85
CA PRO A 31 4.96 15.52 1.96
C PRO A 31 4.77 14.01 1.76
N ALA A 32 5.78 13.24 2.11
CA ALA A 32 5.74 11.78 2.12
C ALA A 32 6.22 11.23 3.47
N PHE A 33 5.52 10.22 3.96
CA PHE A 33 5.85 9.54 5.21
C PHE A 33 5.89 8.02 5.01
N ALA A 34 6.90 7.35 5.57
CA ALA A 34 7.03 5.91 5.51
C ALA A 34 7.09 5.29 6.91
N GLN A 35 6.18 4.36 7.20
CA GLN A 35 6.41 3.37 8.24
C GLN A 35 7.24 2.22 7.63
N ILE A 36 8.49 2.10 8.07
CA ILE A 36 9.46 1.12 7.54
C ILE A 36 9.66 -0.07 8.49
N GLY A 37 10.09 -1.21 7.95
CA GLY A 37 10.43 -2.40 8.73
C GLY A 37 11.85 -2.37 9.30
N THR A 38 12.34 -3.50 9.80
CA THR A 38 13.72 -3.68 10.33
C THR A 38 14.77 -3.90 9.24
N GLY A 39 14.61 -3.25 8.09
CA GLY A 39 15.50 -3.40 6.95
C GLY A 39 16.70 -2.46 6.97
N ASP A 40 17.54 -2.55 5.95
CA ASP A 40 18.78 -1.78 5.84
C ASP A 40 18.58 -0.46 5.08
N TYR A 41 17.56 -0.38 4.22
CA TYR A 41 17.28 0.83 3.47
C TYR A 41 16.55 1.89 4.30
N LEU A 42 17.18 3.06 4.44
CA LEU A 42 16.58 4.25 5.05
C LEU A 42 16.21 5.28 3.96
N PRO A 43 14.97 5.78 3.96
CA PRO A 43 14.55 6.84 3.03
C PRO A 43 15.42 8.10 3.12
N LYS A 44 15.67 8.71 1.96
CA LYS A 44 16.47 9.94 1.83
C LYS A 44 15.60 11.19 1.76
N VAL A 45 14.40 11.10 1.18
CA VAL A 45 13.49 12.24 1.02
C VAL A 45 12.19 12.08 1.80
N MET A 46 11.73 10.84 2.03
CA MET A 46 10.58 10.62 2.90
C MET A 46 10.94 10.81 4.37
N THR A 47 10.04 11.40 5.14
CA THR A 47 10.06 11.26 6.60
C THR A 47 9.70 9.82 6.96
N TRP A 48 10.26 9.26 8.03
CA TRP A 48 10.02 7.85 8.36
C TRP A 48 10.11 7.54 9.85
N ASP A 49 9.48 6.44 10.24
CA ASP A 49 9.63 5.80 11.54
C ASP A 49 9.55 4.27 11.39
N HIS A 50 10.26 3.53 12.24
CA HIS A 50 10.11 2.08 12.33
C HIS A 50 8.81 1.68 13.03
N PHE A 51 8.35 2.49 13.99
CA PHE A 51 7.18 2.18 14.79
C PHE A 51 6.34 3.44 15.02
N ILE A 52 5.11 3.40 14.51
CA ILE A 52 4.07 4.35 14.86
C ILE A 52 2.96 3.62 15.61
N ASP A 53 2.39 4.28 16.61
CA ASP A 53 1.24 3.71 17.32
C ASP A 53 -0.03 3.72 16.44
N SER A 54 -1.06 2.99 16.86
CA SER A 54 -2.30 2.85 16.09
C SER A 54 -3.00 4.19 15.84
N LYS A 55 -2.86 5.16 16.76
CA LYS A 55 -3.46 6.49 16.63
C LYS A 55 -2.77 7.27 15.52
N THR A 56 -1.44 7.32 15.57
CA THR A 56 -0.59 7.99 14.58
C THR A 56 -0.75 7.33 13.21
N TYR A 57 -0.80 6.00 13.14
CA TYR A 57 -1.09 5.27 11.91
C TYR A 57 -2.40 5.74 11.27
N LEU A 58 -3.50 5.78 12.06
CA LEU A 58 -4.79 6.23 11.54
C LEU A 58 -4.79 7.70 11.13
N GLU A 59 -4.07 8.56 11.87
CA GLU A 59 -3.86 9.96 11.48
C GLU A 59 -3.13 10.08 10.14
N LYS A 60 -2.08 9.27 9.91
CA LYS A 60 -1.36 9.24 8.62
C LYS A 60 -2.24 8.76 7.49
N VAL A 61 -3.03 7.70 7.69
CA VAL A 61 -3.99 7.21 6.69
C VAL A 61 -5.00 8.32 6.33
N LYS A 62 -5.58 9.01 7.33
CA LYS A 62 -6.57 10.08 7.10
C LYS A 62 -6.01 11.30 6.35
N GLN A 63 -4.73 11.58 6.53
CA GLN A 63 -4.04 12.68 5.85
C GLN A 63 -3.48 12.28 4.49
N ALA A 64 -3.50 10.99 4.16
CA ALA A 64 -2.93 10.48 2.93
C ALA A 64 -3.90 10.72 1.76
N ASP A 65 -3.36 11.24 0.67
CA ASP A 65 -4.03 11.28 -0.63
C ASP A 65 -3.84 9.94 -1.37
N LEU A 66 -2.77 9.21 -1.01
CA LEU A 66 -2.43 7.92 -1.56
C LEU A 66 -1.70 7.07 -0.52
N ILE A 67 -2.11 5.80 -0.38
CA ILE A 67 -1.42 4.81 0.46
C ILE A 67 -0.66 3.84 -0.45
N ILE A 68 0.55 3.48 -0.06
CA ILE A 68 1.35 2.45 -0.73
C ILE A 68 1.73 1.40 0.31
N SER A 69 1.38 0.15 0.06
CA SER A 69 1.50 -0.90 1.08
C SER A 69 1.90 -2.24 0.49
N HIS A 70 2.48 -3.09 1.34
CA HIS A 70 2.45 -4.52 1.11
C HIS A 70 1.00 -5.04 1.04
N ALA A 71 0.78 -6.22 0.45
CA ALA A 71 -0.48 -6.98 0.47
C ALA A 71 -0.92 -7.46 1.87
N GLY A 72 -0.92 -6.56 2.85
CA GLY A 72 -1.54 -6.75 4.15
C GLY A 72 -3.00 -6.31 4.10
N MET A 73 -3.91 -7.25 4.34
CA MET A 73 -5.36 -6.98 4.33
C MET A 73 -5.79 -5.85 5.27
N GLY A 74 -5.11 -5.67 6.40
CA GLY A 74 -5.40 -4.59 7.34
C GLY A 74 -5.27 -3.19 6.73
N ASN A 75 -4.23 -2.98 5.90
CA ASN A 75 -4.00 -1.70 5.25
C ASN A 75 -5.03 -1.45 4.15
N ILE A 76 -5.41 -2.48 3.39
CA ILE A 76 -6.45 -2.41 2.36
C ILE A 76 -7.80 -2.05 2.98
N ILE A 77 -8.21 -2.76 4.03
CA ILE A 77 -9.47 -2.50 4.74
C ILE A 77 -9.49 -1.06 5.28
N THR A 78 -8.39 -0.63 5.92
CA THR A 78 -8.32 0.71 6.48
C THR A 78 -8.36 1.79 5.39
N ALA A 79 -7.68 1.58 4.27
CA ALA A 79 -7.70 2.50 3.12
C ALA A 79 -9.13 2.65 2.56
N ILE A 80 -9.84 1.54 2.38
CA ILE A 80 -11.24 1.53 1.95
C ILE A 80 -12.13 2.29 2.96
N GLU A 81 -12.00 1.99 4.25
CA GLU A 81 -12.77 2.66 5.31
C GLU A 81 -12.51 4.16 5.40
N GLN A 82 -11.28 4.60 5.10
CA GLN A 82 -10.91 6.02 5.07
C GLN A 82 -11.10 6.67 3.70
N GLN A 83 -11.60 5.92 2.71
CA GLN A 83 -11.79 6.40 1.34
C GLN A 83 -10.52 6.98 0.73
N THR A 84 -9.40 6.31 0.96
CA THR A 84 -8.09 6.68 0.40
C THR A 84 -7.68 5.61 -0.62
N PRO A 85 -7.29 5.98 -1.85
CA PRO A 85 -6.80 5.01 -2.81
C PRO A 85 -5.52 4.33 -2.28
N ILE A 86 -5.34 3.05 -2.59
CA ILE A 86 -4.20 2.26 -2.15
C ILE A 86 -3.53 1.55 -3.32
N ILE A 87 -2.20 1.64 -3.41
CA ILE A 87 -1.38 0.80 -4.27
C ILE A 87 -0.79 -0.33 -3.44
N VAL A 88 -1.09 -1.56 -3.83
CA VAL A 88 -0.62 -2.78 -3.19
C VAL A 88 0.51 -3.38 -4.02
N VAL A 89 1.63 -3.63 -3.33
CA VAL A 89 2.84 -4.23 -3.93
C VAL A 89 3.16 -5.52 -3.19
N ASN A 90 3.31 -6.62 -3.92
CA ASN A 90 3.73 -7.88 -3.30
C ASN A 90 5.23 -7.95 -3.11
N ARG A 91 5.61 -8.65 -2.05
CA ARG A 91 6.94 -9.24 -1.92
C ARG A 91 7.11 -10.32 -2.99
N GLN A 92 8.29 -10.37 -3.59
CA GLN A 92 8.63 -11.36 -4.59
C GLN A 92 9.53 -12.43 -3.97
N HIS A 93 9.12 -13.69 -4.04
CA HIS A 93 9.92 -14.82 -3.58
C HIS A 93 11.24 -14.93 -4.36
N ALA A 94 11.22 -14.68 -5.68
CA ALA A 94 12.42 -14.62 -6.52
C ALA A 94 13.46 -13.59 -6.06
N LEU A 95 13.06 -12.59 -5.26
CA LEU A 95 13.93 -11.58 -4.69
C LEU A 95 14.29 -11.86 -3.22
N GLY A 96 13.93 -13.04 -2.69
CA GLY A 96 14.20 -13.43 -1.30
C GLY A 96 13.37 -12.69 -0.25
N GLU A 97 12.33 -11.95 -0.67
CA GLU A 97 11.54 -11.11 0.22
C GLU A 97 10.48 -11.91 0.99
N HIS A 98 10.22 -13.15 0.61
CA HIS A 98 9.27 -14.04 1.25
C HIS A 98 9.77 -15.50 1.23
N ARG A 99 9.12 -16.39 2.00
CA ARG A 99 9.51 -17.81 2.10
C ARG A 99 8.82 -18.74 1.09
N ASN A 100 7.69 -18.33 0.49
CA ASN A 100 6.90 -19.16 -0.45
C ASN A 100 6.32 -18.31 -1.61
N ASP A 101 6.05 -18.94 -2.76
CA ASP A 101 5.57 -18.33 -4.03
C ASP A 101 4.05 -18.03 -4.12
N HIS A 102 3.26 -18.28 -3.06
CA HIS A 102 1.79 -18.26 -3.12
C HIS A 102 1.12 -16.87 -3.04
N GLN A 103 1.66 -15.80 -3.63
CA GLN A 103 1.03 -14.47 -3.55
C GLN A 103 0.62 -13.83 -4.88
N ALA A 104 0.96 -14.40 -6.03
CA ALA A 104 0.55 -13.84 -7.33
C ALA A 104 -0.98 -13.72 -7.44
N ASP A 105 -1.71 -14.75 -6.99
CA ASP A 105 -3.18 -14.80 -7.00
C ASP A 105 -3.82 -13.71 -6.13
N GLY A 106 -3.12 -13.29 -5.07
CA GLY A 106 -3.60 -12.25 -4.15
C GLY A 106 -3.69 -10.86 -4.80
N LEU A 107 -2.74 -10.48 -5.66
CA LEU A 107 -2.79 -9.16 -6.31
C LEU A 107 -3.88 -9.08 -7.38
N GLU A 108 -4.06 -10.14 -8.17
CA GLU A 108 -5.10 -10.16 -9.20
C GLU A 108 -6.48 -10.07 -8.55
N TRP A 109 -6.66 -10.74 -7.41
CA TRP A 109 -7.87 -10.60 -6.62
C TRP A 109 -8.04 -9.20 -6.02
N MET A 110 -7.00 -8.63 -5.38
CA MET A 110 -7.05 -7.29 -4.78
C MET A 110 -7.40 -6.21 -5.80
N ALA A 111 -6.91 -6.33 -7.03
CA ALA A 111 -7.19 -5.40 -8.12
C ALA A 111 -8.68 -5.32 -8.52
N LYS A 112 -9.52 -6.27 -8.08
CA LYS A 112 -10.97 -6.26 -8.32
C LYS A 112 -11.72 -5.35 -7.33
N LEU A 113 -11.07 -4.89 -6.27
CA LEU A 113 -11.66 -3.99 -5.27
C LEU A 113 -11.52 -2.54 -5.73
N ASP A 114 -12.62 -1.79 -5.66
CA ASP A 114 -12.61 -0.37 -6.00
C ASP A 114 -11.63 0.43 -5.12
N GLY A 115 -10.82 1.28 -5.74
CA GLY A 115 -9.79 2.06 -5.06
C GLY A 115 -8.55 1.27 -4.64
N VAL A 116 -8.46 -0.01 -4.99
CA VAL A 116 -7.27 -0.85 -4.80
C VAL A 116 -6.57 -1.05 -6.13
N TYR A 117 -5.36 -0.54 -6.24
CA TYR A 117 -4.49 -0.66 -7.39
C TYR A 117 -3.35 -1.60 -7.05
N THR A 118 -2.87 -2.39 -8.02
CA THR A 118 -1.80 -3.36 -7.78
C THR A 118 -0.61 -3.14 -8.69
N ALA A 119 0.58 -3.34 -8.13
CA ALA A 119 1.84 -3.29 -8.87
C ALA A 119 2.73 -4.46 -8.48
N SER A 120 3.03 -5.32 -9.45
CA SER A 120 3.98 -6.42 -9.29
C SER A 120 5.41 -6.02 -9.67
N THR A 121 5.60 -4.97 -10.47
CA THR A 121 6.92 -4.50 -10.94
C THR A 121 7.17 -3.03 -10.57
N LYS A 122 8.44 -2.60 -10.70
CA LYS A 122 8.84 -1.20 -10.48
C LYS A 122 8.15 -0.26 -11.47
N GLU A 123 8.14 -0.67 -12.73
CA GLU A 123 7.57 0.07 -13.85
C GLU A 123 6.08 0.31 -13.60
N ARG A 124 5.34 -0.74 -13.23
CA ARG A 124 3.91 -0.61 -12.93
C ARG A 124 3.64 0.29 -11.73
N LEU A 125 4.48 0.22 -10.68
CA LEU A 125 4.37 1.12 -9.53
C LEU A 125 4.58 2.57 -9.96
N TYR A 126 5.59 2.83 -10.80
CA TYR A 126 5.91 4.17 -11.27
C TYR A 126 4.81 4.73 -12.17
N ASP A 127 4.24 3.90 -13.05
CA ASP A 127 3.10 4.30 -13.87
C ASP A 127 1.91 4.75 -13.00
N LEU A 128 1.62 4.03 -11.91
CA LEU A 128 0.54 4.40 -10.99
C LEU A 128 0.87 5.69 -10.24
N LEU A 129 2.10 5.87 -9.78
CA LEU A 129 2.54 7.09 -9.09
C LEU A 129 2.51 8.32 -10.01
N ASN A 130 2.93 8.17 -11.27
CA ASN A 130 2.86 9.22 -12.28
C ASN A 130 1.42 9.69 -12.52
N ASN A 131 0.44 8.79 -12.36
CA ASN A 131 -0.98 9.07 -12.54
C ASN A 131 -1.73 9.14 -11.19
N GLN A 132 -1.04 9.42 -10.07
CA GLN A 132 -1.60 9.33 -8.72
C GLN A 132 -2.87 10.18 -8.52
N TYR A 133 -2.96 11.34 -9.17
CA TYR A 133 -4.12 12.25 -9.07
C TYR A 133 -5.39 11.70 -9.74
N GLU A 134 -5.23 10.72 -10.64
CA GLU A 134 -6.34 10.03 -11.30
C GLU A 134 -6.87 8.87 -10.46
N LEU A 135 -6.09 8.37 -9.49
CA LEU A 135 -6.49 7.27 -8.63
C LEU A 135 -7.67 7.71 -7.75
N LYS A 136 -8.77 6.96 -7.80
CA LYS A 136 -9.99 7.26 -7.05
C LYS A 136 -10.20 6.21 -5.99
N SER A 137 -10.62 6.63 -4.81
CA SER A 137 -11.09 5.73 -3.78
C SER A 137 -12.52 5.25 -4.06
N GLN A 138 -12.94 4.22 -3.32
CA GLN A 138 -14.31 3.72 -3.38
C GLN A 138 -15.31 4.80 -2.92
N GLN A 139 -16.35 5.02 -3.73
CA GLN A 139 -17.37 6.03 -3.44
C GLN A 139 -18.28 5.64 -2.28
N THR A 140 -18.64 6.63 -1.45
CA THR A 140 -19.35 6.50 -0.16
C THR A 140 -20.69 5.75 -0.22
N GLN A 141 -21.34 5.69 -1.38
CA GLN A 141 -22.64 5.04 -1.53
C GLN A 141 -22.60 3.51 -1.38
N GLN A 142 -21.41 2.88 -1.37
CA GLN A 142 -21.24 1.43 -1.30
C GLN A 142 -20.44 0.91 -0.10
N LEU A 143 -20.06 1.76 0.86
CA LEU A 143 -19.24 1.33 2.01
C LEU A 143 -19.95 0.22 2.82
N PRO A 144 -19.47 -1.03 2.80
CA PRO A 144 -19.99 -2.07 3.66
C PRO A 144 -19.51 -1.80 5.09
N GLN A 145 -20.32 -2.11 6.11
CA GLN A 145 -19.80 -2.20 7.48
C GLN A 145 -18.53 -3.06 7.51
N ARG A 146 -17.52 -2.73 8.32
CA ARG A 146 -16.25 -3.45 8.41
C ARG A 146 -16.38 -4.98 8.35
N GLN A 147 -17.35 -5.53 9.09
CA GLN A 147 -17.66 -6.97 9.07
C GLN A 147 -18.08 -7.49 7.68
N ARG A 148 -18.92 -6.72 6.97
CA ARG A 148 -19.35 -7.03 5.61
C ARG A 148 -18.23 -6.87 4.60
N LEU A 149 -17.33 -5.90 4.79
CA LEU A 149 -16.17 -5.73 3.91
C LEU A 149 -15.22 -6.94 4.06
N ILE A 150 -14.95 -7.35 5.30
CA ILE A 150 -14.18 -8.59 5.57
C ILE A 150 -14.88 -9.80 4.95
N GLN A 151 -16.19 -9.98 5.18
CA GLN A 151 -16.94 -11.09 4.59
C GLN A 151 -16.97 -11.05 3.06
N HIS A 152 -17.09 -9.87 2.47
CA HIS A 152 -17.07 -9.68 1.02
C HIS A 152 -15.70 -10.05 0.44
N ILE A 153 -14.64 -9.61 1.12
CA ILE A 153 -13.28 -9.98 0.79
C ILE A 153 -13.10 -11.51 0.88
N ASP A 154 -13.50 -12.12 1.99
CA ASP A 154 -13.41 -13.56 2.21
C ASP A 154 -14.20 -14.35 1.16
N GLN A 155 -15.41 -13.89 0.80
CA GLN A 155 -16.24 -14.49 -0.27
C GLN A 155 -15.58 -14.38 -1.64
N LEU A 156 -14.93 -13.26 -1.95
CA LEU A 156 -14.25 -13.09 -3.22
C LEU A 156 -12.97 -13.95 -3.30
N ILE A 157 -12.25 -14.15 -2.19
CA ILE A 157 -11.09 -15.06 -2.10
C ILE A 157 -11.52 -16.52 -2.24
N ALA A 158 -12.66 -16.91 -1.66
CA ALA A 158 -13.14 -18.29 -1.71
C ALA A 158 -13.65 -18.75 -3.10
N ASN A 159 -13.89 -17.81 -4.03
CA ASN A 159 -14.46 -18.05 -5.36
C ASN A 159 -13.43 -17.91 -6.50
N SER A 160 -12.15 -17.71 -6.19
CA SER A 160 -11.02 -17.62 -7.13
C SER A 160 -10.15 -18.87 -7.04
#